data_AF-A0A838LLA0-F1
#
_entry.id   AF-A0A838LLA0-F1
#
_cell.length_a   1.000
_cell.length_b   1.000
_cell.length_c   1.000
_cell.angle_alpha   90.00
_cell.angle_beta   90.00
_cell.angle_gamma   90.00
#
_symmetry.space_group_name_H-M   'P 1'
#
loop_
_entity.id
_entity.type
_entity.pdbx_description
1 polymer ?
#
loop_
_entity_poly.entity_id
_entity_poly.type
_entity_poly.pdbx_seq_one_letter_code
_entity_poly.pdbx_strand_id
1 'polypeptide(L)' 'MVAVVVVMVLILLVAGVVAVYVAYPHRGEDVPAVPWVGDAMAKAADAMPVLDDDDEVEFRLQGAEESQHLR' A
#
# COMPACT_ATOMS: atom_id res chain seq x y z
N MET A 1 -30.64 16.71 -4.08
CA MET A 1 -30.57 16.37 -2.63
C MET A 1 -30.11 14.94 -2.40
N VAL A 2 -30.75 13.92 -3.01
CA VAL A 2 -30.34 12.50 -2.88
C VAL A 2 -28.88 12.26 -3.26
N ALA A 3 -28.41 12.79 -4.40
CA ALA A 3 -27.02 12.64 -4.82
C ALA A 3 -26.00 13.14 -3.78
N VAL A 4 -26.30 14.23 -3.07
CA VAL A 4 -25.42 14.77 -2.01
C VAL A 4 -25.33 13.80 -0.84
N VAL A 5 -26.48 13.22 -0.44
CA VAL A 5 -26.51 12.22 0.63
C VAL A 5 -25.72 10.98 0.24
N VAL A 6 -25.87 10.50 -1.00
CA VAL A 6 -25.12 9.34 -1.52
C VAL A 6 -23.62 9.62 -1.48
N VAL A 7 -23.19 10.76 -2.02
CA VAL A 7 -21.76 11.13 -2.05
C VAL A 7 -21.22 11.28 -0.62
N MET A 8 -21.98 11.88 0.30
CA MET A 8 -21.55 12.02 1.69
C MET A 8 -21.38 10.68 2.39
N VAL A 9 -22.33 9.75 2.21
CA VAL A 9 -22.19 8.37 2.73
C VAL A 9 -20.97 7.69 2.12
N LEU A 10 -20.74 7.85 0.82
CA LEU A 10 -19.61 7.24 0.13
C LEU A 10 -18.27 7.75 0.68
N ILE A 11 -18.15 9.06 0.93
CA ILE A 11 -16.97 9.65 1.57
C ILE A 11 -16.77 9.10 2.98
N LEU A 12 -17.83 8.99 3.78
CA LEU A 12 -17.75 8.43 5.13
C LEU A 12 -17.32 6.97 5.12
N LEU A 13 -17.79 6.18 4.13
CA LEU A 13 -17.33 4.80 3.95
C LEU A 13 -15.85 4.74 3.63
N VAL A 14 -15.36 5.54 2.68
CA VAL A 14 -13.93 5.59 2.34
C VAL A 14 -13.10 6.01 3.55
N ALA A 15 -13.53 7.03 4.30
CA ALA A 15 -12.84 7.47 5.51
C ALA A 15 -12.80 6.36 6.58
N GLY A 16 -13.91 5.64 6.77
CA GLY A 16 -13.98 4.50 7.67
C GLY A 16 -13.01 3.38 7.28
N VAL A 17 -12.94 3.05 5.99
CA VAL A 17 -11.99 2.06 5.46
C VAL A 17 -10.54 2.46 5.75
N VAL A 18 -10.19 3.73 5.50
CA VAL A 18 -8.85 4.24 5.80
C VAL A 18 -8.51 4.13 7.29
N ALA A 19 -9.45 4.52 8.17
CA ALA A 19 -9.26 4.41 9.61
C ALA A 19 -9.04 2.97 10.07
N VAL A 20 -9.83 2.02 9.53
CA VAL A 20 -9.68 0.59 9.83
C VAL A 20 -8.33 0.07 9.33
N TYR A 21 -7.91 0.43 8.11
CA TYR A 21 -6.61 0.02 7.57
C TYR A 21 -5.43 0.51 8.43
N VAL A 22 -5.45 1.77 8.84
CA VAL A 22 -4.40 2.34 9.69
C VAL A 22 -4.40 1.70 11.09
N ALA A 23 -5.58 1.39 11.64
CA ALA A 23 -5.69 0.83 12.97
C ALA A 23 -5.23 -0.63 13.06
N TYR A 24 -5.57 -1.47 12.08
CA TYR A 24 -5.34 -2.92 12.13
C TYR A 24 -4.19 -3.36 11.20
N PRO A 25 -4.35 -3.44 9.87
CA PRO A 25 -3.33 -4.02 9.00
C PRO A 25 -2.01 -3.24 8.98
N HIS A 26 -1.99 -1.91 9.19
CA HIS A 26 -0.72 -1.18 9.29
C HIS A 26 0.13 -1.60 10.50
N ARG A 27 -0.48 -2.18 11.54
CA ARG A 27 0.20 -2.69 12.73
C ARG A 27 0.51 -4.19 12.66
N GLY A 28 0.11 -4.86 11.57
CA GLY A 28 0.14 -6.31 11.48
C GLY A 28 -0.92 -7.01 12.34
N GLU A 29 -1.95 -6.27 12.79
CA GLU A 29 -3.08 -6.84 13.54
C GLU A 29 -4.25 -7.16 12.59
N ASP A 30 -4.91 -8.30 12.80
CA ASP A 30 -6.06 -8.72 12.01
C ASP A 30 -7.28 -7.82 12.22
N VAL A 31 -8.02 -7.55 11.15
CA VAL A 31 -9.23 -6.75 11.21
C VAL A 31 -10.36 -7.56 11.88
N PRO A 32 -10.95 -7.08 13.00
CA PRO A 32 -12.02 -7.80 13.67
C PRO A 32 -13.25 -7.93 12.76
N ALA A 33 -13.83 -9.12 12.75
CA ALA A 33 -14.97 -9.54 11.90
C ALA A 33 -14.68 -9.75 10.41
N VAL A 34 -13.46 -9.49 9.92
CA VAL A 34 -13.13 -9.62 8.48
C VAL A 34 -11.76 -10.28 8.25
N PRO A 35 -11.52 -11.51 8.75
CA PRO A 35 -10.21 -12.15 8.72
C PRO A 35 -9.65 -12.35 7.29
N TRP A 36 -10.54 -12.52 6.29
CA TRP A 36 -10.15 -12.69 4.89
C TRP A 36 -9.42 -11.48 4.29
N VAL A 37 -9.55 -10.29 4.90
CA VAL A 37 -8.81 -9.08 4.47
C VAL A 37 -7.32 -9.22 4.79
N GLY A 38 -6.97 -9.84 5.91
CA GLY A 38 -5.57 -10.16 6.25
C GLY A 38 -4.97 -11.12 5.23
N ASP A 39 -5.69 -12.20 4.88
CA ASP A 39 -5.27 -13.19 3.89
C ASP A 39 -5.04 -12.57 2.50
N ALA A 40 -5.93 -11.67 2.07
CA ALA A 40 -5.82 -10.99 0.79
C ALA A 40 -4.61 -10.04 0.73
N MET A 41 -4.31 -9.34 1.83
CA MET A 41 -3.14 -8.47 1.95
C MET A 41 -1.84 -9.26 2.03
N ALA A 42 -1.80 -10.35 2.80
CA ALA A 42 -0.64 -11.25 2.87
C ALA A 42 -0.32 -11.81 1.48
N LYS A 43 -1.35 -12.24 0.75
CA LYS A 43 -1.19 -12.72 -0.63
C LYS A 43 -0.72 -11.64 -1.61
N ALA A 44 -1.11 -10.39 -1.41
CA ALA A 44 -0.62 -9.28 -2.22
C ALA A 44 0.85 -8.94 -1.91
N ALA A 45 1.24 -9.04 -0.63
CA ALA A 45 2.62 -8.87 -0.20
C ALA A 45 3.53 -9.98 -0.76
N ASP A 46 3.11 -11.24 -0.66
CA ASP A 46 3.83 -12.39 -1.25
C ASP A 46 3.95 -12.30 -2.78
N ALA A 47 3.03 -11.61 -3.43
CA ALA A 47 3.05 -11.41 -4.88
C ALA A 47 3.95 -10.23 -5.31
N MET A 48 4.44 -9.41 -4.37
CA MET A 48 5.41 -8.38 -4.72
C MET A 48 6.77 -9.02 -4.98
N PRO A 49 7.45 -8.66 -6.09
CA PRO A 49 8.84 -9.04 -6.27
C PRO A 49 9.67 -8.47 -5.13
N VAL A 50 10.39 -9.34 -4.43
CA VAL A 50 11.36 -8.94 -3.41
C VAL A 50 12.59 -8.43 -4.16
N LEU A 51 13.09 -7.25 -3.81
CA LEU A 51 14.37 -6.74 -4.32
C LEU A 51 15.47 -7.57 -3.67
N ASP A 52 16.29 -8.24 -4.49
CA ASP A 52 17.46 -8.98 -4.01
C ASP A 52 18.65 -8.02 -3.87
N ASP A 53 19.66 -8.41 -3.07
CA ASP A 53 20.86 -7.58 -2.81
C ASP A 53 21.58 -7.17 -4.12
N ASP A 54 21.44 -7.97 -5.18
CA ASP A 54 21.99 -7.68 -6.51
C ASP A 54 21.24 -6.54 -7.24
N ASP A 55 19.93 -6.39 -7.02
CA ASP A 55 19.13 -5.29 -7.58
C ASP A 55 19.47 -3.94 -6.91
N GLU A 56 19.86 -3.96 -5.64
CA GLU A 56 20.28 -2.76 -4.92
C GLU A 56 21.61 -2.21 -5.48
N VAL A 57 22.52 -3.10 -5.88
CA VAL A 57 23.79 -2.73 -6.50
C VAL A 57 23.55 -2.12 -7.88
N GLU A 58 22.68 -2.70 -8.71
CA GLU A 58 22.35 -2.17 -10.04
C GLU A 58 21.72 -0.77 -9.96
N PHE A 59 20.77 -0.55 -9.04
CA PHE A 59 20.12 0.75 -8.86
C PHE A 59 21.11 1.84 -8.42
N ARG A 60 22.06 1.50 -7.54
CA ARG A 60 23.07 2.43 -7.02
C ARG A 60 24.11 2.80 -8.07
N LEU A 61 24.44 1.85 -8.96
CA LEU A 61 25.34 2.09 -10.08
C LEU A 61 24.68 2.96 -11.16
N GLN A 62 23.41 2.69 -11.49
CA GLN A 62 22.68 3.46 -12.49
C GLN A 62 22.50 4.93 -12.07
N GLY A 63 22.22 5.20 -10.79
CA GLY A 63 22.17 6.57 -10.26
C GLY A 63 23.53 7.30 -10.27
N ALA A 64 24.64 6.56 -10.17
CA ALA A 64 25.99 7.13 -10.22
C ALA A 64 26.38 7.50 -11.67
N GLU A 65 25.98 6.71 -12.66
CA GLU A 65 26.27 6.95 -14.08
C GLU A 65 25.49 8.15 -14.65
N GLU A 66 24.23 8.31 -14.25
CA GLU A 66 23.37 9.43 -14.69
C GLU A 66 23.91 10.79 -14.20
N SER A 67 24.54 10.79 -13.02
CA SER A 67 25.19 11.96 -12.42
C SER A 67 26.46 12.41 -13.18
N GLN A 68 27.12 11.48 -13.88
CA GLN A 68 28.36 11.73 -14.60
C GLN A 68 28.11 12.25 -16.02
N HIS A 69 26.97 11.91 -16.62
CA HIS A 69 26.60 12.35 -17.96
C HIS A 69 25.99 13.77 -18.01
N LEU A 70 25.66 14.34 -16.84
CA LEU A 70 25.15 15.71 -16.66
C LEU A 70 26.24 16.73 -16.27
N ARG A 71 27.52 16.33 -16.30
CA ARG A 71 28.68 17.20 -16.02
C ARG A 71 29.46 17.55 -17.28
#